data_AF-A0A7J8LK49-F1
#
_entry.id   AF-A0A7J8LK49-F1
#
_cell.length_a   1.000
_cell.length_b   1.000
_cell.length_c   1.000
_cell.angle_alpha   90.00
_cell.angle_beta   90.00
_cell.angle_gamma   90.00
#
_symmetry.space_group_name_H-M   'P 1'
#
loop_
_entity.id
_entity.type
_entity.pdbx_description
1 polymer ?
#
loop_
_entity_poly.entity_id
_entity_poly.type
_entity_poly.pdbx_seq_one_letter_code
_entity_poly.pdbx_strand_id
1 'polypeptide(L)'
;MGNLQLVSQYLTILGNLALALHDTGQAREILRSSLTLAKKLGDIPTQIWVLSVLTGLFQQLGERGNQMENDEYRRKKFDELQSRLADARSSIYHIELIDKVKLQVQQFHEIDMKRTMAGESMRVNLDIPESVGISTPMPVPSSSRLVDLDTGRRGKRKL
;
A
#
# COMPACT_ATOMS: atom_id res chain seq x y z
N MET A 1 -13.00 -1.20 22.55
CA MET A 1 -12.80 -0.38 21.33
C MET A 1 -13.06 -1.16 20.04
N GLY A 2 -12.52 -2.37 19.84
CA GLY A 2 -12.62 -3.08 18.54
C GLY A 2 -14.03 -3.37 18.01
N ASN A 3 -14.99 -3.74 18.86
CA ASN A 3 -16.37 -4.03 18.40
C ASN A 3 -17.04 -2.80 17.77
N LEU A 4 -16.94 -1.63 18.41
CA LEU A 4 -17.52 -0.39 17.87
C LEU A 4 -16.86 0.08 16.57
N GLN A 5 -15.55 -0.14 16.43
CA GLN A 5 -14.85 0.18 15.19
C GLN A 5 -15.33 -0.69 14.04
N LEU A 6 -15.46 -2.00 14.28
CA LEU A 6 -16.01 -2.92 13.30
C LEU A 6 -17.44 -2.54 12.91
N VAL A 7 -18.30 -2.20 13.89
CA VAL A 7 -19.66 -1.70 13.64
C VAL A 7 -19.64 -0.44 12.77
N SER A 8 -18.73 0.51 13.04
CA SER A 8 -18.60 1.74 12.26
C SER A 8 -18.30 1.46 10.80
N GLN A 9 -17.34 0.59 10.53
CA GLN A 9 -16.93 0.20 9.18
C GLN A 9 -18.04 -0.59 8.48
N TYR A 10 -18.72 -1.49 9.20
CA TYR A 10 -19.83 -2.25 8.65
C TYR A 10 -20.99 -1.33 8.24
N LEU A 11 -21.30 -0.31 9.04
CA LEU A 11 -22.27 0.72 8.67
C LEU A 11 -21.81 1.52 7.44
N THR A 12 -20.52 1.82 7.29
CA THR A 12 -20.00 2.49 6.08
C THR A 12 -20.26 1.64 4.83
N ILE A 13 -20.00 0.33 4.91
CA ILE A 13 -20.24 -0.61 3.81
C ILE A 13 -21.73 -0.70 3.48
N LEU A 14 -22.59 -0.84 4.50
CA LEU A 14 -24.04 -0.88 4.30
C LEU A 14 -24.59 0.41 3.67
N GLY A 15 -24.10 1.57 4.11
CA GLY A 15 -24.50 2.86 3.55
C GLY A 15 -24.09 2.99 2.07
N ASN A 16 -22.90 2.51 1.71
CA ASN A 16 -22.44 2.47 0.32
C ASN A 16 -23.25 1.50 -0.54
N LEU A 17 -23.64 0.35 0.01
CA LEU A 17 -24.51 -0.60 -0.68
C LEU A 17 -25.91 -0.02 -0.90
N ALA A 18 -26.52 0.62 0.11
CA ALA A 18 -27.81 1.29 -0.03
C ALA A 18 -27.76 2.39 -1.11
N LEU A 19 -26.66 3.14 -1.19
CA LEU A 19 -26.43 4.12 -2.25
C LEU A 19 -26.38 3.48 -3.65
N ALA A 20 -25.70 2.34 -3.78
CA ALA A 20 -25.63 1.59 -5.04
C ALA A 20 -27.00 1.01 -5.47
N LEU A 21 -27.88 0.74 -4.51
CA LEU A 21 -29.27 0.30 -4.74
C LEU A 21 -30.25 1.48 -4.94
N HIS A 22 -29.75 2.72 -5.01
CA HIS A 22 -30.55 3.94 -5.09
C HIS A 22 -31.53 4.17 -3.93
N ASP A 23 -31.32 3.50 -2.79
CA ASP A 23 -32.01 3.83 -1.53
C ASP A 23 -31.26 4.97 -0.81
N THR A 24 -31.36 6.17 -1.38
CA THR A 24 -30.66 7.36 -0.88
C THR A 24 -31.14 7.81 0.50
N GLY A 25 -32.38 7.49 0.86
CA GLY A 25 -32.94 7.80 2.18
C GLY A 25 -32.28 6.97 3.27
N GLN A 26 -32.27 5.65 3.09
CA GLN A 26 -31.64 4.74 4.04
C GLN A 26 -30.12 4.92 4.08
N ALA A 27 -29.48 5.13 2.91
CA ALA A 27 -28.05 5.38 2.83
C ALA A 27 -27.63 6.58 3.71
N ARG A 28 -28.39 7.68 3.68
CA ARG A 28 -28.09 8.87 4.48
C ARG A 28 -28.09 8.59 5.98
N GLU A 29 -29.10 7.91 6.49
CA GLU A 29 -29.24 7.63 7.92
C GLU A 29 -28.18 6.63 8.42
N ILE A 30 -27.86 5.62 7.61
CA ILE A 30 -26.78 4.67 7.90
C ILE A 30 -25.42 5.40 7.92
N LEU A 31 -25.15 6.25 6.93
CA LEU A 31 -23.88 6.98 6.83
C LEU A 31 -23.72 8.02 7.95
N ARG A 32 -24.78 8.72 8.36
CA ARG A 32 -24.76 9.60 9.54
C ARG A 32 -24.45 8.84 10.83
N SER A 33 -25.06 7.67 10.99
CA SER A 33 -24.80 6.79 12.13
C SER A 33 -23.34 6.33 12.16
N SER A 34 -22.82 5.90 11.01
CA SER A 34 -21.41 5.52 10.82
C SER A 34 -20.46 6.69 11.14
N LEU A 35 -20.73 7.88 10.61
CA LEU A 35 -19.89 9.07 10.84
C LEU A 35 -19.85 9.45 12.33
N THR A 36 -21.00 9.39 13.00
CA THR A 36 -21.09 9.66 14.44
C THR A 36 -20.26 8.68 15.24
N LEU A 37 -20.32 7.39 14.90
CA LEU A 37 -19.54 6.37 15.57
C LEU A 37 -18.04 6.53 15.31
N ALA A 38 -17.63 6.77 14.07
CA ALA A 38 -16.24 7.04 13.70
C ALA A 38 -15.66 8.26 14.44
N LYS A 39 -16.45 9.33 14.60
CA LYS A 39 -16.08 10.50 15.42
C LYS A 39 -15.88 10.13 16.89
N LYS A 40 -16.78 9.36 17.49
CA LYS A 40 -16.67 8.90 18.89
C LYS A 40 -15.43 8.05 19.13
N LEU A 41 -15.00 7.28 18.13
CA LEU A 41 -13.83 6.41 18.21
C LEU A 41 -12.51 7.12 17.90
N GLY A 42 -12.55 8.36 17.42
CA GLY A 42 -11.35 9.04 16.90
C GLY A 42 -10.76 8.36 15.66
N ASP A 43 -11.53 7.52 14.97
CA ASP A 43 -11.10 6.79 13.77
C ASP A 43 -11.17 7.73 12.56
N ILE A 44 -10.06 8.43 12.30
CA ILE A 44 -9.96 9.39 11.19
C ILE A 44 -10.06 8.70 9.83
N PRO A 45 -9.40 7.55 9.57
CA PRO A 45 -9.57 6.82 8.31
C PRO A 45 -11.04 6.51 8.00
N THR A 46 -11.79 5.99 8.98
CA THR A 46 -13.21 5.69 8.79
C THR A 46 -14.04 6.97 8.59
N GLN A 47 -13.72 8.07 9.29
CA GLN A 47 -14.37 9.37 9.03
C GLN A 47 -14.18 9.82 7.57
N ILE A 48 -12.96 9.76 7.04
CA ILE A 48 -12.66 10.15 5.64
C ILE A 48 -13.45 9.28 4.66
N TRP A 49 -13.53 7.97 4.91
CA TRP A 49 -14.28 7.05 4.06
C TRP A 49 -15.78 7.33 4.06
N VAL A 50 -16.39 7.49 5.24
CA VAL A 50 -17.83 7.83 5.32
C VAL A 50 -18.12 9.14 4.58
N LEU A 51 -17.24 10.14 4.70
CA LEU A 51 -17.37 11.40 3.99
C LEU A 51 -17.22 11.25 2.48
N SER A 52 -16.41 10.32 1.96
CA SER A 52 -16.36 10.10 0.51
C SER A 52 -17.66 9.50 -0.03
N VAL A 53 -18.27 8.57 0.72
CA VAL A 53 -19.56 7.97 0.35
C VAL A 53 -20.70 9.01 0.44
N LEU A 54 -20.69 9.87 1.46
CA LEU A 54 -21.65 10.98 1.59
C LEU A 54 -21.54 11.98 0.43
N THR A 55 -20.34 12.26 -0.08
CA THR A 55 -20.19 13.08 -1.30
C THR A 55 -20.87 12.44 -2.50
N GLY A 56 -20.73 11.11 -2.68
CA GLY A 56 -21.45 10.38 -3.72
C GLY A 56 -22.97 10.47 -3.58
N LEU A 57 -23.47 10.37 -2.34
CA LEU A 57 -24.89 10.57 -2.02
C LEU A 57 -25.37 11.99 -2.41
N PHE A 58 -24.63 13.03 -2.01
CA PHE A 58 -24.99 14.41 -2.34
C PHE A 58 -24.96 14.69 -3.84
N GLN A 59 -24.03 14.08 -4.57
CA GLN A 59 -23.98 14.15 -6.04
C GLN A 59 -25.23 13.53 -6.69
N GLN A 60 -25.64 12.33 -6.24
CA GLN A 60 -26.85 11.69 -6.75
C GLN A 60 -28.12 12.50 -6.47
N LEU A 61 -28.17 13.20 -5.34
CA LEU A 61 -29.31 14.02 -4.94
C LEU A 61 -29.27 15.46 -5.48
N GLY A 62 -28.19 15.86 -6.16
CA GLY A 62 -28.00 17.24 -6.65
C GLY A 62 -27.78 18.27 -5.54
N GLU A 63 -27.46 17.84 -4.32
CA GLU A 63 -27.28 18.70 -3.14
C GLU A 63 -25.90 19.37 -3.14
N ARG A 64 -25.66 20.29 -4.07
CA ARG A 64 -24.33 20.92 -4.24
C ARG A 64 -23.79 21.63 -3.00
N GLY A 65 -24.65 22.28 -2.21
CA GLY A 65 -24.23 22.95 -0.96
C GLY A 65 -23.65 21.96 0.04
N ASN A 66 -24.40 20.89 0.32
CA ASN A 66 -23.98 19.82 1.22
C ASN A 66 -22.74 19.09 0.70
N GLN A 67 -22.64 18.90 -0.61
CA GLN A 67 -21.45 18.30 -1.23
C GLN A 67 -20.19 19.12 -0.95
N MET A 68 -20.23 20.44 -1.16
CA MET A 68 -19.07 21.32 -0.94
C MET A 68 -18.64 21.34 0.52
N GLU A 69 -19.59 21.48 1.45
CA GLU A 69 -19.31 21.46 2.89
C GLU A 69 -18.68 20.12 3.31
N ASN A 70 -19.22 19.01 2.80
CA ASN A 70 -18.73 17.67 3.09
C ASN A 70 -17.32 17.41 2.52
N ASP A 71 -17.05 17.90 1.30
CA ASP A 71 -15.71 17.83 0.69
C ASP A 71 -14.68 18.66 1.47
N GLU A 72 -15.06 19.84 1.96
CA GLU A 72 -14.20 20.66 2.83
C GLU A 72 -13.90 19.93 4.15
N TYR A 73 -14.93 19.34 4.77
CA TYR A 73 -14.76 18.58 6.00
C TYR A 73 -13.86 17.36 5.79
N ARG A 74 -14.02 16.65 4.67
CA ARG A 74 -13.15 15.52 4.30
C ARG A 74 -11.70 15.96 4.13
N ARG A 75 -11.46 17.11 3.49
CA ARG A 75 -10.11 17.67 3.32
C ARG A 75 -9.45 17.95 4.67
N LYS A 76 -10.16 18.63 5.58
CA LYS A 76 -9.67 18.88 6.96
C LYS A 76 -9.28 17.59 7.69
N LYS A 77 -10.08 16.53 7.53
CA LYS A 77 -9.77 15.21 8.14
C LYS A 77 -8.57 14.53 7.51
N PHE A 78 -8.39 14.68 6.20
CA PHE A 78 -7.21 14.18 5.51
C PHE A 78 -5.94 14.90 5.96
N ASP A 79 -5.99 16.23 6.09
CA ASP A 79 -4.87 17.03 6.61
C ASP A 79 -4.54 16.65 8.06
N GLU A 80 -5.56 16.44 8.90
CA GLU A 80 -5.40 15.94 10.27
C GLU A 80 -4.68 14.58 10.30
N LEU A 81 -5.06 13.65 9.41
CA LEU A 81 -4.41 12.35 9.29
C LEU A 81 -2.96 12.48 8.87
N GLN A 82 -2.67 13.32 7.86
CA GLN A 82 -1.31 13.56 7.39
C GLN A 82 -0.42 14.14 8.48
N SER A 83 -0.94 15.11 9.25
CA SER A 83 -0.24 15.71 10.38
C SER A 83 0.12 14.64 11.43
N ARG A 84 -0.85 13.82 11.85
CA ARG A 84 -0.61 12.72 12.81
C ARG A 84 0.41 11.70 12.30
N LEU A 85 0.40 11.41 11.00
CA LEU A 85 1.38 10.51 10.39
C LEU A 85 2.78 11.13 10.33
N ALA A 86 2.88 12.43 10.07
CA ALA A 86 4.15 13.15 10.09
C ALA A 86 4.74 13.17 11.51
N ASP A 87 3.92 13.45 12.52
CA ASP A 87 4.31 13.43 13.94
C ASP A 87 4.73 12.03 14.39
N ALA A 88 4.00 10.99 13.98
CA ALA A 88 4.36 9.61 14.29
C ALA A 88 5.71 9.21 13.67
N ARG A 89 6.00 9.66 12.44
CA ARG A 89 7.27 9.41 11.75
C ARG A 89 8.44 10.18 12.33
N SER A 90 8.21 11.40 12.82
CA SER A 90 9.23 12.23 13.45
C SER A 90 9.46 11.85 14.93
N SER A 91 8.56 11.07 15.53
CA SER A 91 8.72 10.56 16.89
C SER A 91 9.98 9.72 17.03
N ILE A 92 10.81 10.08 18.01
CA ILE A 92 12.06 9.40 18.38
C ILE A 92 11.83 7.89 18.53
N TYR A 93 10.71 7.49 19.15
CA TYR A 93 10.35 6.09 19.33
C TYR A 93 10.19 5.34 18.00
N HIS A 94 9.61 5.98 16.97
CA HIS A 94 9.44 5.36 15.66
C HIS A 94 10.79 5.24 14.94
N ILE A 95 11.67 6.23 15.09
CA ILE A 95 13.04 6.21 14.55
C ILE A 95 13.84 5.07 15.21
N GLU A 96 13.82 4.98 16.54
CA GLU A 96 14.48 3.92 17.30
C GLU A 96 13.97 2.51 16.92
N LEU A 97 12.65 2.35 16.74
CA LEU A 97 12.07 1.09 16.31
C LEU A 97 12.56 0.69 14.91
N ILE A 98 12.59 1.64 13.97
CA ILE A 98 13.09 1.41 12.61
C ILE A 98 14.57 1.02 12.65
N ASP A 99 15.39 1.72 13.43
CA ASP A 99 16.83 1.46 13.50
C ASP A 99 17.13 0.12 14.17
N LYS A 100 16.36 -0.27 15.20
CA LYS A 100 16.44 -1.61 15.80
C LYS A 100 16.13 -2.70 14.78
N VAL A 101 15.08 -2.53 13.96
CA VAL A 101 14.73 -3.49 12.91
C VAL A 101 15.83 -3.57 11.84
N LYS A 102 16.38 -2.43 11.42
CA LYS A 102 17.51 -2.40 10.46
C LYS A 102 18.73 -3.13 10.98
N LEU A 103 19.11 -2.89 12.24
CA LEU A 103 20.25 -3.58 12.87
C LEU A 103 20.01 -5.10 12.94
N GLN A 104 18.80 -5.54 13.27
CA GLN A 104 18.45 -6.97 13.26
C GLN A 104 18.58 -7.56 11.85
N VAL A 105 18.06 -6.90 10.82
CA VAL A 105 18.18 -7.36 9.42
C VAL A 105 19.64 -7.44 8.97
N GLN A 106 20.48 -6.48 9.37
CA GLN A 106 21.92 -6.50 9.09
C GLN A 106 22.61 -7.67 9.80
N GLN A 107 22.29 -7.94 11.07
CA GLN A 107 22.82 -9.09 11.80
C GLN A 107 22.41 -10.42 11.16
N PHE A 108 21.16 -10.56 10.71
CA PHE A 108 20.72 -11.74 9.96
C PHE A 108 21.52 -11.91 8.66
N HIS A 109 21.71 -10.83 7.89
CA HIS A 109 22.54 -10.87 6.69
C HIS A 109 23.99 -11.25 6.99
N GLU A 110 24.60 -10.72 8.06
CA GLU A 110 25.95 -11.11 8.46
C GLU A 110 26.03 -12.59 8.86
N ILE A 111 25.05 -13.10 9.59
CA ILE A 111 25.00 -14.51 9.99
C ILE A 111 24.87 -15.40 8.76
N ASP A 112 24.00 -15.03 7.82
CA ASP A 112 23.83 -15.76 6.56
C ASP A 112 25.11 -15.71 5.71
N MET A 113 25.78 -14.55 5.60
CA MET A 113 27.08 -14.43 4.93
C MET A 113 28.17 -15.27 5.62
N LYS A 114 28.24 -15.24 6.95
CA LYS A 114 29.19 -16.07 7.71
C LYS A 114 28.90 -17.56 7.50
N ARG A 115 27.64 -17.96 7.37
CA ARG A 115 27.24 -19.35 7.07
C ARG A 115 27.61 -19.76 5.65
N THR A 116 27.40 -18.92 4.63
CA THR A 116 27.85 -19.22 3.26
C THR A 116 29.36 -19.29 3.16
N MET A 117 30.09 -18.36 3.79
CA MET A 117 31.57 -18.37 3.81
C MET A 117 32.14 -19.58 4.58
N ALA A 118 31.50 -19.99 5.68
CA ALA A 118 31.86 -21.20 6.41
C ALA A 118 31.52 -22.47 5.61
N GLY A 119 30.42 -22.46 4.85
CA GLY A 119 30.05 -23.52 3.90
C GLY A 119 31.00 -23.62 2.70
N GLU A 120 31.53 -22.49 2.21
CA GLU A 120 32.59 -22.45 1.20
C GLU A 120 33.94 -22.91 1.75
N SER A 121 34.25 -22.57 3.01
CA SER A 121 35.46 -23.05 3.70
C SER A 121 35.37 -24.54 4.08
N MET A 122 34.13 -25.07 4.23
CA MET A 122 33.81 -26.49 4.30
C MET A 122 33.40 -27.06 2.93
N ARG A 123 33.84 -26.47 1.80
CA ARG A 123 34.03 -27.27 0.59
C ARG A 123 35.13 -28.29 0.92
N VAL A 124 34.71 -29.41 1.50
CA VAL A 124 35.39 -30.68 1.31
C VAL A 124 35.68 -30.74 -0.19
N ASN A 125 36.97 -30.77 -0.55
CA ASN A 125 37.40 -31.17 -1.88
C ASN A 125 36.90 -32.60 -2.07
N LEU A 126 35.65 -32.71 -2.49
CA LEU A 126 35.17 -33.90 -3.14
C LEU A 126 35.88 -33.86 -4.48
N ASP A 127 36.99 -34.61 -4.59
CA ASP A 127 37.59 -35.03 -5.85
C ASP A 127 36.50 -35.76 -6.63
N ILE A 128 35.63 -35.00 -7.28
CA ILE A 128 34.68 -35.52 -8.25
C ILE A 128 35.53 -35.75 -9.49
N PRO A 129 35.80 -37.01 -9.87
CA PRO A 129 36.54 -37.26 -11.09
C PRO A 129 35.73 -36.69 -12.25
N GLU A 130 36.44 -36.06 -13.16
CA GLU A 130 35.95 -35.44 -14.38
C GLU A 130 35.04 -36.42 -15.14
N SER A 131 33.72 -36.25 -15.04
CA SER A 131 32.77 -37.00 -15.85
C SER A 131 31.73 -36.07 -16.45
N VAL A 132 32.04 -35.68 -17.69
CA VAL A 132 31.13 -35.50 -18.83
C VAL A 132 30.07 -34.40 -18.71
N GLY A 133 30.46 -33.22 -19.21
CA GLY A 133 29.72 -32.53 -20.28
C GLY A 133 28.41 -31.84 -19.94
N ILE A 134 28.46 -30.66 -19.31
CA ILE A 134 27.49 -29.59 -19.58
C ILE A 134 28.24 -28.26 -19.61
N SER A 135 28.50 -27.75 -20.81
CA SER A 135 29.04 -26.40 -21.02
C SER A 135 27.97 -25.37 -20.67
N THR A 136 28.12 -24.68 -19.54
CA THR A 136 27.44 -23.40 -19.32
C THR A 136 28.39 -22.26 -19.75
N PRO A 137 27.95 -21.31 -20.58
CA PRO A 137 28.85 -20.29 -21.12
C PRO A 137 29.28 -19.30 -20.03
N MET A 138 30.57 -18.99 -20.01
CA MET A 138 31.15 -17.90 -19.21
C MET A 138 30.42 -16.57 -19.49
N PRO A 139 30.10 -15.75 -18.46
CA PRO A 139 29.66 -14.39 -18.68
C PRO A 139 30.87 -13.52 -19.10
N VAL A 140 30.83 -13.02 -20.34
CA VAL A 140 31.75 -12.00 -20.85
C VAL A 140 31.55 -10.67 -20.12
N PRO A 141 32.61 -9.88 -19.88
CA PRO A 141 32.49 -8.57 -19.26
C PRO A 141 32.10 -7.53 -20.32
N SER A 142 30.86 -7.04 -20.29
CA SER A 142 30.43 -5.97 -21.19
C SER A 142 30.88 -4.60 -20.68
N SER A 143 31.99 -4.13 -21.24
CA SER A 143 32.36 -2.72 -21.27
C SER A 143 31.60 -2.00 -22.38
N SER A 144 31.04 -0.84 -22.04
CA SER A 144 30.75 0.32 -22.91
C SER A 144 30.00 0.09 -24.23
N ARG A 145 28.79 0.67 -24.37
CA ARG A 145 28.50 1.84 -25.21
C ARG A 145 27.00 2.00 -25.42
N LEU A 146 26.48 3.10 -24.86
CA LEU A 146 25.32 3.80 -25.41
C LEU A 146 25.61 4.13 -26.87
N VAL A 147 24.83 3.58 -27.80
CA VAL A 147 24.58 4.20 -29.11
C VAL A 147 23.11 3.96 -29.46
N ASP A 148 22.49 5.09 -29.73
CA ASP A 148 21.14 5.39 -30.20
C ASP A 148 20.84 4.82 -31.61
N LEU A 149 19.60 5.05 -32.08
CA LEU A 149 19.06 4.93 -33.46
C LEU A 149 17.99 3.84 -33.68
N ASP A 150 16.76 4.21 -33.30
CA ASP A 150 15.67 4.63 -34.20
C ASP A 150 15.41 3.90 -35.54
N THR A 151 14.11 3.91 -35.89
CA THR A 151 13.48 3.78 -37.23
C THR A 151 13.07 2.41 -37.81
N GLY A 152 11.80 2.36 -38.25
CA GLY A 152 11.34 1.58 -39.41
C GLY A 152 10.44 0.38 -39.09
N ARG A 153 9.11 0.52 -39.02
CA ARG A 153 8.18 0.43 -40.18
C ARG A 153 8.43 -0.82 -41.05
N ARG A 154 7.45 -1.74 -41.15
CA ARG A 154 6.89 -2.33 -42.40
C ARG A 154 6.40 -3.81 -42.28
N GLY A 155 5.16 -4.04 -42.75
CA GLY A 155 4.66 -5.31 -43.31
C GLY A 155 3.62 -6.04 -42.44
N LYS A 156 2.29 -6.01 -42.71
CA LYS A 156 1.51 -6.73 -43.75
C LYS A 156 1.88 -8.24 -43.81
N ARG A 157 0.99 -9.24 -43.71
CA ARG A 157 -0.27 -9.48 -44.46
C ARG A 157 -0.91 -10.83 -44.04
N LYS A 158 -2.24 -10.94 -44.20
CA LYS A 158 -3.08 -12.12 -44.62
C LYS A 158 -3.12 -13.35 -43.70
N LEU A 159 -4.21 -14.13 -43.60
CA LEU A 159 -5.38 -14.33 -44.47
C LEU A 159 -6.67 -13.66 -44.01
#